data_AF-A0A4R7NCH6-F1
#
_entry.id   AF-A0A4R7NCH6-F1
#
_cell.length_a   1.000
_cell.length_b   1.000
_cell.length_c   1.000
_cell.angle_alpha   90.00
_cell.angle_beta   90.00
_cell.angle_gamma   90.00
#
_symmetry.space_group_name_H-M   'P 1'
#
loop_
_entity.id
_entity.type
_entity.pdbx_description
1 polymer ?
#
loop_
_entity_poly.entity_id
_entity_poly.type
_entity_poly.pdbx_seq_one_letter_code
_entity_poly.pdbx_strand_id
1 'polypeptide(L)'
;MVAVLCFAAGHAVNARAATLLVVGDSLSAAYGIERDAGWVNLLRQRLGSQHQVINASISGDTTSNGAARLPALLERHSPDIVLLELGGNDGLRGLSPQQMKLNLSDMIEKSQAAGARVLLLGIEIPPNYGATYTDAFRGVFRQLSEEYGIPLVPFILDGIALKDAMMQDDGIHPTAEAQPIILENVWEKLAPMLAQEADRRA
;
A
#
# COMPACT_ATOMS: atom_id res chain seq x y z
N MET A 1 5.34 -28.22 -48.87
CA MET A 1 5.73 -27.48 -47.66
C MET A 1 4.49 -26.75 -47.18
N VAL A 2 3.76 -27.31 -46.21
CA VAL A 2 2.48 -26.75 -45.72
C VAL A 2 2.80 -25.82 -44.56
N ALA A 3 2.55 -24.53 -44.73
CA ALA A 3 2.69 -23.53 -43.69
C ALA A 3 1.48 -23.63 -42.74
N VAL A 4 1.73 -24.02 -41.50
CA VAL A 4 0.74 -23.97 -40.41
C VAL A 4 0.73 -22.56 -39.86
N LEU A 5 -0.33 -21.80 -40.15
CA LEU A 5 -0.62 -20.55 -39.42
C LEU A 5 -1.20 -20.92 -38.05
N CYS A 6 -0.40 -20.82 -37.00
CA CYS A 6 -0.89 -20.79 -35.63
C CYS A 6 -1.49 -19.40 -35.36
N PHE A 7 -2.82 -19.31 -35.38
CA PHE A 7 -3.52 -18.19 -34.76
C PHE A 7 -3.41 -18.35 -33.23
N ALA A 8 -2.57 -17.54 -32.60
CA ALA A 8 -2.62 -17.37 -31.15
C ALA A 8 -3.91 -16.61 -30.82
N ALA A 9 -4.92 -17.33 -30.34
CA ALA A 9 -6.10 -16.71 -29.73
C ALA A 9 -5.65 -15.98 -28.46
N GLY A 10 -5.54 -14.66 -28.53
CA GLY A 10 -5.38 -13.80 -27.37
C GLY A 10 -6.58 -14.03 -26.45
N HIS A 11 -6.35 -14.73 -25.35
CA HIS A 11 -7.34 -14.82 -24.30
C HIS A 11 -7.42 -13.43 -23.67
N ALA A 12 -8.48 -12.69 -23.97
CA ALA A 12 -8.85 -11.55 -23.16
C ALA A 12 -9.10 -12.11 -21.75
N VAL A 13 -8.13 -11.92 -20.86
CA VAL A 13 -8.28 -12.21 -19.44
C VAL A 13 -9.46 -11.39 -18.98
N ASN A 14 -10.59 -12.05 -18.79
CA ASN A 14 -11.79 -11.45 -18.25
C ASN A 14 -11.54 -11.28 -16.75
N ALA A 15 -10.73 -10.28 -16.39
CA ALA A 15 -10.37 -10.02 -15.02
C ALA A 15 -11.64 -9.70 -14.24
N ARG A 16 -12.08 -10.63 -13.39
CA ARG A 16 -13.17 -10.37 -12.46
C ARG A 16 -12.78 -9.18 -11.58
N ALA A 17 -13.75 -8.30 -11.36
CA ALA A 17 -13.65 -7.15 -10.47
C ALA A 17 -13.00 -7.52 -9.13
N ALA A 18 -11.87 -6.88 -8.82
CA ALA A 18 -11.19 -7.04 -7.53
C ALA A 18 -11.54 -5.87 -6.60
N THR A 19 -11.68 -6.16 -5.30
CA THR A 19 -11.86 -5.17 -4.25
C THR A 19 -10.54 -4.94 -3.52
N LEU A 20 -10.04 -3.71 -3.58
CA LEU A 20 -8.82 -3.26 -2.91
C LEU A 20 -9.20 -2.41 -1.71
N LEU A 21 -8.62 -2.71 -0.55
CA LEU A 21 -8.76 -1.92 0.68
C LEU A 21 -7.42 -1.28 1.02
N VAL A 22 -7.36 0.05 1.04
CA VAL A 22 -6.19 0.80 1.52
C VAL A 22 -6.41 1.17 2.98
N VAL A 23 -5.55 0.66 3.85
CA VAL A 23 -5.50 0.97 5.28
C VAL A 23 -4.20 1.72 5.53
N GLY A 24 -4.28 3.06 5.46
CA GLY A 24 -3.12 3.91 5.68
C GLY A 24 -3.38 5.15 6.53
N ASP A 25 -2.43 6.07 6.50
CA ASP A 25 -2.49 7.34 7.24
C ASP A 25 -2.63 8.57 6.32
N SER A 26 -2.00 9.69 6.65
CA SER A 26 -2.03 10.93 5.87
C SER A 26 -1.42 10.77 4.48
N LEU A 27 -0.44 9.88 4.30
CA LEU A 27 0.18 9.61 2.98
C LEU A 27 -0.82 9.00 1.99
N SER A 28 -1.83 8.29 2.50
CA SER A 28 -2.89 7.68 1.71
C SER A 28 -4.23 8.44 1.77
N ALA A 29 -4.37 9.41 2.68
CA ALA A 29 -5.60 10.19 2.88
C ALA A 29 -5.69 11.49 2.07
N ALA A 30 -4.69 11.78 1.21
CA ALA A 30 -4.58 13.04 0.47
C ALA A 30 -4.51 14.27 1.40
N TYR A 31 -3.69 14.19 2.46
CA TYR A 31 -3.56 15.26 3.44
C TYR A 31 -3.07 16.57 2.79
N GLY A 32 -3.73 17.68 3.12
CA GLY A 32 -3.33 19.01 2.65
C GLY A 32 -3.57 19.29 1.16
N ILE A 33 -4.16 18.35 0.41
CA ILE A 33 -4.44 18.49 -1.02
C ILE A 33 -5.87 18.08 -1.37
N GLU A 34 -6.29 18.37 -2.60
CA GLU A 34 -7.57 17.91 -3.11
C GLU A 34 -7.62 16.37 -3.14
N ARG A 35 -8.74 15.79 -2.69
CA ARG A 35 -8.91 14.32 -2.63
C ARG A 35 -8.72 13.66 -3.98
N ASP A 36 -9.10 14.35 -5.05
CA ASP A 36 -9.00 13.79 -6.40
C ASP A 36 -7.57 13.69 -6.92
N ALA A 37 -6.65 14.47 -6.34
CA ALA A 37 -5.23 14.42 -6.67
C ALA A 37 -4.49 13.29 -5.95
N GLY A 38 -5.03 12.76 -4.83
CA GLY A 38 -4.36 11.74 -4.03
C GLY A 38 -4.13 10.42 -4.79
N TRP A 39 -3.00 9.76 -4.53
CA TRP A 39 -2.57 8.57 -5.26
C TRP A 39 -3.60 7.42 -5.25
N VAL A 40 -4.38 7.28 -4.18
CA VAL A 40 -5.45 6.27 -4.10
C VAL A 40 -6.59 6.57 -5.07
N ASN A 41 -6.90 7.85 -5.31
CA ASN A 41 -7.87 8.23 -6.34
C ASN A 41 -7.29 8.03 -7.74
N LEU A 42 -6.01 8.37 -7.94
CA LEU A 42 -5.31 8.10 -9.20
C LEU A 42 -5.28 6.59 -9.51
N LEU A 43 -5.08 5.74 -8.49
CA LEU A 43 -5.19 4.28 -8.61
C LEU A 43 -6.60 3.87 -9.06
N ARG A 44 -7.64 4.42 -8.44
CA ARG A 44 -9.04 4.16 -8.83
C ARG A 44 -9.28 4.52 -10.30
N GLN A 45 -8.78 5.66 -10.75
CA GLN A 45 -8.89 6.09 -12.14
C GLN A 45 -8.17 5.12 -13.08
N ARG A 46 -6.95 4.70 -12.72
CA ARG A 46 -6.15 3.74 -13.51
C ARG A 46 -6.82 2.39 -13.65
N LEU A 47 -7.41 1.88 -12.57
CA LEU A 47 -8.10 0.59 -12.57
C LEU A 47 -9.48 0.65 -13.24
N GLY A 48 -10.08 1.83 -13.37
CA GLY A 48 -11.41 2.02 -13.93
C GLY A 48 -12.51 1.43 -13.05
N SER A 49 -13.75 1.46 -13.55
CA SER A 49 -14.95 1.08 -12.78
C SER A 49 -15.09 -0.43 -12.53
N GLN A 50 -14.24 -1.26 -13.14
CA GLN A 50 -14.27 -2.71 -12.95
C GLN A 50 -13.72 -3.10 -11.58
N HIS A 51 -12.77 -2.35 -11.02
CA HIS A 51 -12.23 -2.62 -9.69
C HIS A 51 -12.82 -1.66 -8.66
N GLN A 52 -12.96 -2.12 -7.42
CA GLN A 52 -13.36 -1.27 -6.31
C GLN A 52 -12.13 -0.90 -5.48
N VAL A 53 -11.85 0.40 -5.34
CA VAL A 53 -10.76 0.90 -4.48
C VAL A 53 -11.35 1.66 -3.30
N ILE A 54 -11.29 1.03 -2.12
CA ILE A 54 -11.79 1.56 -0.85
C ILE A 54 -10.61 2.19 -0.12
N ASN A 55 -10.67 3.52 0.03
CA ASN A 55 -9.69 4.23 0.84
C ASN A 55 -10.21 4.36 2.27
N ALA A 56 -9.65 3.59 3.19
CA ALA A 56 -9.96 3.64 4.62
C ALA A 56 -8.85 4.35 5.40
N SER A 57 -8.07 5.22 4.77
CA SER A 57 -6.94 5.89 5.41
C SER A 57 -7.39 7.06 6.29
N ILE A 58 -6.71 7.26 7.41
CA ILE A 58 -7.02 8.32 8.39
C ILE A 58 -5.73 9.04 8.77
N SER A 59 -5.65 10.35 8.50
CA SER A 59 -4.50 11.15 8.87
C SER A 59 -4.19 11.06 10.36
N GLY A 60 -2.94 10.72 10.69
CA GLY A 60 -2.48 10.59 12.07
C GLY A 60 -2.66 9.20 12.70
N ASP A 61 -3.21 8.23 11.98
CA ASP A 61 -3.32 6.84 12.43
C ASP A 61 -1.94 6.24 12.72
N THR A 62 -1.81 5.58 13.87
CA THR A 62 -0.72 4.66 14.16
C THR A 62 -1.10 3.24 13.76
N THR A 63 -0.13 2.33 13.77
CA THR A 63 -0.38 0.89 13.57
C THR A 63 -1.38 0.32 14.58
N SER A 64 -1.40 0.82 15.82
CA SER A 64 -2.39 0.42 16.81
C SER A 64 -3.81 0.87 16.47
N ASN A 65 -3.98 2.07 15.90
CA ASN A 65 -5.28 2.54 15.42
C ASN A 65 -5.77 1.69 14.24
N GLY A 66 -4.89 1.41 13.27
CA GLY A 66 -5.15 0.52 12.14
C GLY A 66 -5.58 -0.88 12.57
N ALA A 67 -4.83 -1.50 13.47
CA ALA A 67 -5.11 -2.86 13.96
C ALA A 67 -6.47 -2.95 14.66
N ALA A 68 -6.86 -1.91 15.41
CA ALA A 68 -8.15 -1.86 16.09
C ALA A 68 -9.35 -1.78 15.12
N ARG A 69 -9.21 -1.07 13.99
CA ARG A 69 -10.30 -0.87 13.03
C ARG A 69 -10.35 -1.92 11.91
N LEU A 70 -9.25 -2.61 11.64
CA LEU A 70 -9.15 -3.55 10.52
C LEU A 70 -10.23 -4.65 10.52
N PRO A 71 -10.57 -5.33 11.63
CA PRO A 71 -11.54 -6.42 11.61
C PRO A 71 -12.90 -6.02 11.02
N ALA A 72 -13.42 -4.85 11.42
CA ALA A 72 -14.69 -4.34 10.90
C ALA A 72 -14.61 -3.95 9.42
N LEU A 73 -13.44 -3.50 8.95
CA LEU A 73 -13.22 -3.19 7.54
C LEU A 73 -13.16 -4.46 6.68
N LEU A 74 -12.49 -5.51 7.17
CA LEU A 74 -12.42 -6.80 6.49
C LEU A 74 -13.81 -7.43 6.36
N GLU A 75 -14.59 -7.45 7.45
CA GLU A 75 -15.97 -7.96 7.43
C GLU A 75 -16.85 -7.18 6.46
N ARG A 76 -16.80 -5.84 6.53
CA ARG A 76 -17.66 -4.97 5.73
C ARG A 76 -17.35 -5.04 4.23
N HIS A 77 -16.08 -5.18 3.87
CA HIS A 77 -15.64 -4.98 2.49
C HIS A 77 -15.20 -6.26 1.79
N SER A 78 -14.88 -7.32 2.53
CA SER A 78 -14.39 -8.60 1.98
C SER A 78 -13.34 -8.40 0.87
N PRO A 79 -12.24 -7.66 1.14
CA PRO A 79 -11.31 -7.27 0.09
C PRO A 79 -10.51 -8.46 -0.44
N ASP A 80 -10.08 -8.36 -1.70
CA ASP A 80 -9.16 -9.29 -2.33
C ASP A 80 -7.71 -8.95 -2.03
N ILE A 81 -7.43 -7.64 -1.95
CA ILE A 81 -6.10 -7.12 -1.65
C ILE A 81 -6.23 -6.03 -0.59
N VAL A 82 -5.42 -6.14 0.45
CA VAL A 82 -5.24 -5.09 1.46
C VAL A 82 -3.87 -4.44 1.25
N LEU A 83 -3.87 -3.12 1.06
CA LEU A 83 -2.68 -2.29 1.03
C LEU A 83 -2.49 -1.70 2.42
N LEU A 84 -1.42 -2.09 3.12
CA LEU A 84 -1.11 -1.63 4.47
C LEU A 84 -0.02 -0.56 4.43
N GLU A 85 -0.37 0.67 4.80
CA GLU A 85 0.50 1.84 4.78
C GLU A 85 0.44 2.55 6.14
N LEU A 86 0.98 1.90 7.17
CA LEU A 86 0.98 2.44 8.53
C LEU A 86 2.34 2.25 9.18
N GLY A 87 2.67 3.16 10.09
CA GLY A 87 3.92 3.17 10.85
C GLY A 87 4.58 4.54 10.89
N GLY A 88 4.28 5.43 9.94
CA GLY A 88 4.86 6.78 9.89
C GLY A 88 4.63 7.54 11.20
N ASN A 89 3.39 7.54 11.68
CA ASN A 89 3.03 8.18 12.96
C ASN A 89 3.64 7.48 14.19
N ASP A 90 3.82 6.16 14.17
CA ASP A 90 4.52 5.44 15.24
C ASP A 90 5.98 5.91 15.33
N GLY A 91 6.66 5.97 14.18
CA GLY A 91 8.05 6.40 14.05
C GLY A 91 8.25 7.88 14.43
N LEU A 92 7.43 8.78 13.89
CA LEU A 92 7.50 10.21 14.19
C LEU A 92 7.22 10.53 15.67
N ARG A 93 6.45 9.69 16.37
CA ARG A 93 6.18 9.79 17.81
C ARG A 93 7.19 9.06 18.69
N GLY A 94 8.20 8.41 18.10
CA GLY A 94 9.21 7.65 18.84
C GLY A 94 8.67 6.41 19.55
N LEU A 95 7.56 5.83 19.06
CA LEU A 95 6.97 4.62 19.64
C LEU A 95 7.82 3.39 19.34
N SER A 96 7.59 2.29 20.07
CA SER A 96 8.40 1.06 19.95
C SER A 96 8.25 0.40 18.56
N PRO A 97 9.35 0.20 17.80
CA PRO A 97 9.32 -0.58 16.55
C PRO A 97 8.87 -2.03 16.77
N GLN A 98 9.14 -2.60 17.94
CA GLN A 98 8.66 -3.94 18.30
C GLN A 98 7.13 -3.96 18.36
N GLN A 99 6.50 -2.95 18.98
CA GLN A 99 5.05 -2.86 19.06
C GLN A 99 4.44 -2.60 17.67
N MET A 100 5.10 -1.77 16.86
CA MET A 100 4.73 -1.55 15.46
C MET A 100 4.72 -2.87 14.67
N LYS A 101 5.77 -3.69 14.83
CA LYS A 101 5.86 -5.03 14.21
C LYS A 101 4.69 -5.91 14.63
N LEU A 102 4.38 -5.98 15.93
CA LEU A 102 3.26 -6.80 16.43
C LEU A 102 1.91 -6.36 15.84
N ASN A 103 1.66 -5.05 15.78
CA ASN A 103 0.43 -4.51 15.22
C ASN A 103 0.31 -4.81 13.72
N LEU A 104 1.39 -4.62 12.96
CA LEU A 104 1.42 -4.92 11.52
C LEU A 104 1.27 -6.43 11.26
N SER A 105 1.93 -7.28 12.05
CA SER A 105 1.80 -8.75 12.00
C SER A 105 0.34 -9.17 12.16
N ASP A 106 -0.32 -8.69 13.22
CA ASP A 106 -1.73 -8.97 13.50
C ASP A 106 -2.64 -8.53 12.34
N MET A 107 -2.36 -7.38 11.73
CA MET A 107 -3.11 -6.92 10.56
C MET A 107 -2.89 -7.78 9.31
N ILE A 108 -1.66 -8.24 9.07
CA ILE A 108 -1.32 -9.14 7.96
C ILE A 108 -2.05 -10.47 8.16
N GLU A 109 -1.93 -11.08 9.34
CA GLU A 109 -2.57 -12.36 9.69
C GLU A 109 -4.09 -12.29 9.52
N LYS A 110 -4.75 -11.26 10.05
CA LYS A 110 -6.21 -11.07 9.92
C LYS A 110 -6.64 -10.88 8.47
N SER A 111 -5.87 -10.14 7.69
CA SER A 111 -6.17 -9.92 6.26
C SER A 111 -6.08 -11.25 5.48
N GLN A 112 -5.02 -12.02 5.71
CA GLN A 112 -4.84 -13.33 5.07
C GLN A 112 -5.89 -14.35 5.53
N ALA A 113 -6.24 -14.36 6.82
CA ALA A 113 -7.31 -15.21 7.35
C ALA A 113 -8.69 -14.87 6.76
N ALA A 114 -8.92 -13.60 6.40
CA ALA A 114 -10.11 -13.16 5.66
C ALA A 114 -10.06 -13.49 4.16
N GLY A 115 -8.99 -14.12 3.67
CA GLY A 115 -8.81 -14.53 2.28
C GLY A 115 -8.17 -13.49 1.37
N ALA A 116 -7.80 -12.32 1.91
CA ALA A 116 -7.14 -11.25 1.17
C ALA A 116 -5.63 -11.51 1.04
N ARG A 117 -5.04 -11.09 -0.08
CA ARG A 117 -3.60 -10.90 -0.17
C ARG A 117 -3.22 -9.54 0.40
N VAL A 118 -1.97 -9.40 0.85
CA VAL A 118 -1.48 -8.16 1.46
C VAL A 118 -0.34 -7.59 0.64
N LEU A 119 -0.38 -6.28 0.40
CA LEU A 119 0.75 -5.49 -0.07
C LEU A 119 1.18 -4.57 1.06
N LEU A 120 2.41 -4.75 1.55
CA LEU A 120 2.96 -3.90 2.60
C LEU A 120 3.66 -2.68 1.96
N LEU A 121 3.32 -1.48 2.44
CA LEU A 121 3.88 -0.21 1.98
C LEU A 121 4.78 0.35 3.09
N GLY A 122 6.08 0.29 2.85
CA GLY A 122 7.12 0.73 3.78
C GLY A 122 7.25 2.25 3.83
N ILE A 123 7.65 2.73 5.01
CA ILE A 123 7.83 4.15 5.32
C ILE A 123 9.25 4.32 5.86
N GLU A 124 9.85 5.49 5.64
CA GLU A 124 11.09 5.92 6.25
C GLU A 124 10.81 7.09 7.20
N ILE A 125 11.62 7.24 8.23
CA ILE A 125 11.56 8.38 9.15
C ILE A 125 12.86 9.19 9.11
N PRO A 126 12.79 10.49 9.44
CA PRO A 126 13.96 11.36 9.43
C PRO A 126 15.16 10.82 10.26
N PRO A 127 16.40 11.06 9.82
CA PRO A 127 17.59 10.49 10.46
C PRO A 127 17.90 11.07 11.86
N ASN A 128 17.27 12.19 12.24
CA ASN A 128 17.45 12.84 13.54
C ASN A 128 16.89 12.03 14.74
N TYR A 129 16.19 10.92 14.48
CA TYR A 129 15.74 9.97 15.51
C TYR A 129 16.84 8.96 15.91
N GLY A 130 17.99 9.00 15.24
CA GLY A 130 19.17 8.17 15.53
C GLY A 130 19.17 6.83 14.80
N ALA A 131 20.35 6.44 14.29
CA ALA A 131 20.52 5.29 13.40
C ALA A 131 19.91 3.98 13.96
N THR A 132 20.13 3.69 15.25
CA THR A 132 19.59 2.50 15.90
C THR A 132 18.07 2.42 15.80
N TYR A 133 17.37 3.55 16.00
CA TYR A 133 15.91 3.59 15.94
C TYR A 133 15.43 3.53 14.49
N THR A 134 16.02 4.31 13.59
CA THR A 134 15.63 4.33 12.17
C THR A 134 15.89 2.99 11.46
N ASP A 135 16.97 2.29 11.80
CA ASP A 135 17.29 0.97 11.25
C ASP A 135 16.36 -0.12 11.80
N ALA A 136 16.04 -0.07 13.10
CA ALA A 136 15.04 -0.96 13.69
C ALA A 136 13.65 -0.73 13.06
N PHE A 137 13.24 0.52 12.89
CA PHE A 137 11.99 0.91 12.25
C PHE A 137 11.88 0.39 10.81
N ARG A 138 12.87 0.71 9.96
CA ARG A 138 12.94 0.23 8.58
C ARG A 138 12.97 -1.30 8.51
N GLY A 139 13.68 -1.92 9.44
CA GLY A 139 13.82 -3.37 9.53
C GLY A 139 12.50 -4.11 9.71
N VAL A 140 11.51 -3.51 10.38
CA VAL A 140 10.19 -4.11 10.60
C VAL A 140 9.51 -4.48 9.27
N PHE A 141 9.49 -3.57 8.30
CA PHE A 141 8.81 -3.81 7.02
C PHE A 141 9.44 -4.98 6.25
N ARG A 142 10.78 -5.03 6.21
CA ARG A 142 11.51 -6.13 5.54
C ARG A 142 11.27 -7.47 6.23
N GLN A 143 11.38 -7.49 7.57
CA GLN A 143 11.13 -8.69 8.35
C GLN A 143 9.72 -9.25 8.12
N LEU A 144 8.69 -8.39 8.13
CA LEU A 144 7.31 -8.83 7.89
C LEU A 144 7.10 -9.34 6.47
N SER A 145 7.70 -8.69 5.48
CA SER A 145 7.64 -9.14 4.08
C SER A 145 8.22 -10.55 3.92
N GLU A 146 9.39 -10.80 4.53
CA GLU A 146 10.05 -12.11 4.52
C GLU A 146 9.28 -13.16 5.32
N GLU A 147 8.83 -12.81 6.53
CA GLU A 147 8.13 -13.70 7.47
C GLU A 147 6.79 -14.20 6.91
N TYR A 148 6.03 -13.32 6.23
CA TYR A 148 4.72 -13.64 5.66
C TYR A 148 4.75 -13.96 4.16
N GLY A 149 5.91 -13.85 3.51
CA GLY A 149 6.04 -14.03 2.06
C GLY A 149 5.19 -13.06 1.23
N ILE A 150 4.99 -11.83 1.74
CA ILE A 150 4.15 -10.81 1.08
C ILE A 150 5.00 -9.79 0.34
N PRO A 151 4.51 -9.22 -0.79
CA PRO A 151 5.22 -8.16 -1.50
C PRO A 151 5.34 -6.89 -0.63
N LEU A 152 6.46 -6.19 -0.82
CA LEU A 152 6.82 -4.96 -0.13
C LEU A 152 7.19 -3.87 -1.13
N VAL A 153 6.60 -2.69 -0.96
CA VAL A 153 7.16 -1.43 -1.46
C VAL A 153 8.11 -0.90 -0.36
N PRO A 154 9.43 -0.89 -0.54
CA PRO A 154 10.36 -0.60 0.57
C PRO A 154 10.17 0.80 1.17
N PHE A 155 9.94 1.79 0.32
CA PHE A 155 9.64 3.16 0.73
C PHE A 155 8.64 3.78 -0.25
N ILE A 156 7.46 4.13 0.25
CA ILE A 156 6.37 4.65 -0.60
C ILE A 156 6.70 6.00 -1.24
N LEU A 157 7.53 6.83 -0.59
CA LEU A 157 7.96 8.13 -1.12
C LEU A 157 9.34 8.09 -1.81
N ASP A 158 9.76 6.91 -2.28
CA ASP A 158 11.00 6.80 -3.04
C ASP A 158 10.98 7.70 -4.28
N GLY A 159 12.09 8.39 -4.53
CA GLY A 159 12.20 9.37 -5.60
C GLY A 159 11.39 10.66 -5.40
N ILE A 160 10.83 10.94 -4.21
CA ILE A 160 10.05 12.15 -3.90
C ILE A 160 10.76 13.03 -2.87
N ALA A 161 11.14 12.46 -1.71
CA ALA A 161 11.53 13.22 -0.53
C ALA A 161 12.72 14.20 -0.71
N LEU A 162 13.53 14.01 -1.75
CA LEU A 162 14.71 14.84 -2.05
C LEU A 162 14.54 15.74 -3.29
N LYS A 163 13.33 15.76 -3.89
CA LYS A 163 13.05 16.60 -5.07
C LYS A 163 12.34 17.88 -4.66
N ASP A 164 12.77 18.98 -5.28
CA ASP A 164 12.16 20.29 -5.08
C ASP A 164 10.66 20.27 -5.40
N ALA A 165 9.87 20.99 -4.60
CA ALA A 165 8.41 21.15 -4.72
C ALA A 165 7.58 19.85 -4.65
N MET A 166 8.15 18.73 -4.22
CA MET A 166 7.44 17.45 -4.07
C MET A 166 6.95 17.18 -2.65
N MET A 167 7.41 17.98 -1.68
CA MET A 167 6.98 17.95 -0.29
C MET A 167 6.30 19.28 0.06
N GLN A 168 5.27 19.22 0.91
CA GLN A 168 4.61 20.38 1.50
C GLN A 168 5.54 21.10 2.48
N ASP A 169 5.14 22.28 2.97
CA ASP A 169 5.95 23.13 3.84
C ASP A 169 6.41 22.46 5.14
N ASP A 170 5.72 21.39 5.58
CA ASP A 170 6.12 20.61 6.75
C ASP A 170 7.27 19.63 6.51
N GLY A 171 7.67 19.41 5.25
CA GLY A 171 8.74 18.51 4.86
C GLY A 171 8.43 17.01 5.09
N ILE A 172 7.19 16.67 5.43
CA ILE A 172 6.74 15.30 5.76
C ILE A 172 5.71 14.81 4.75
N HIS A 173 4.80 15.67 4.31
CA HIS A 173 3.70 15.27 3.42
C HIS A 173 4.00 15.59 1.95
N PRO A 174 3.70 14.68 1.02
CA PRO A 174 3.87 14.93 -0.41
C PRO A 174 2.86 15.95 -0.96
N THR A 175 3.25 16.71 -1.97
CA THR A 175 2.36 17.61 -2.71
C THR A 175 1.45 16.85 -3.68
N ALA A 176 0.57 17.56 -4.39
CA ALA A 176 -0.28 16.97 -5.44
C ALA A 176 0.57 16.48 -6.62
N GLU A 177 1.65 17.19 -6.95
CA GLU A 177 2.59 16.88 -8.02
C GLU A 177 3.36 15.58 -7.77
N ALA A 178 3.52 15.20 -6.50
CA ALA A 178 4.19 13.96 -6.10
C ALA A 178 3.29 12.71 -6.19
N GLN A 179 1.96 12.87 -6.15
CA GLN A 179 1.01 11.75 -6.08
C GLN A 179 1.11 10.75 -7.24
N PRO A 180 1.35 11.15 -8.51
CA PRO A 180 1.59 10.20 -9.59
C PRO A 180 2.82 9.32 -9.37
N ILE A 181 3.88 9.84 -8.74
CA ILE A 181 5.10 9.06 -8.44
C ILE A 181 4.80 8.03 -7.34
N ILE A 182 4.04 8.42 -6.31
CA ILE A 182 3.56 7.50 -5.27
C ILE A 182 2.76 6.35 -5.90
N LEU A 183 1.87 6.67 -6.83
CA LEU A 183 1.11 5.66 -7.56
C LEU A 183 2.03 4.68 -8.29
N GLU A 184 3.07 5.15 -8.99
CA GLU A 184 4.00 4.24 -9.67
C GLU A 184 4.77 3.33 -8.70
N ASN A 185 5.24 3.88 -7.57
CA ASN A 185 5.93 3.10 -6.53
C ASN A 185 5.04 1.94 -6.01
N VAL A 186 3.75 2.21 -5.83
CA VAL A 186 2.76 1.18 -5.43
C VAL A 186 2.43 0.23 -6.59
N TRP A 187 2.26 0.78 -7.80
CA TRP A 187 1.84 0.05 -8.98
C TRP A 187 2.80 -1.07 -9.37
N GLU A 188 4.11 -0.85 -9.22
CA GLU A 188 5.14 -1.85 -9.52
C GLU A 188 4.88 -3.19 -8.80
N LYS A 189 4.44 -3.14 -7.54
CA LYS A 189 4.13 -4.34 -6.75
C LYS A 189 2.67 -4.78 -6.88
N LEU A 190 1.75 -3.83 -7.07
CA LEU A 190 0.32 -4.12 -7.14
C LEU A 190 -0.11 -4.77 -8.46
N ALA A 191 0.44 -4.35 -9.61
CA ALA A 191 0.00 -4.85 -10.91
C ALA A 191 0.16 -6.38 -11.09
N PRO A 192 1.29 -7.01 -10.69
CA PRO A 192 1.43 -8.46 -10.70
C PRO A 192 0.41 -9.15 -9.78
N MET A 193 0.08 -8.54 -8.63
CA MET A 193 -0.93 -9.10 -7.74
C MET A 193 -2.30 -9.11 -8.42
N LEU A 194 -2.70 -8.02 -9.09
CA LEU A 194 -3.98 -7.95 -9.79
C LEU A 194 -4.11 -9.00 -10.90
N ALA A 195 -3.04 -9.25 -11.67
CA ALA A 195 -3.02 -10.31 -12.68
C ALA A 195 -3.25 -11.71 -12.05
N GLN A 196 -2.55 -12.01 -10.95
CA GLN A 196 -2.73 -13.27 -10.22
C GLN A 196 -4.14 -13.39 -9.60
N GLU A 197 -4.80 -12.28 -9.24
CA GLU A 197 -6.18 -12.33 -8.72
C GLU A 197 -7.16 -12.74 -9.82
N ALA A 198 -6.96 -12.20 -11.02
CA ALA A 198 -7.76 -12.55 -12.17
C ALA A 198 -7.66 -14.05 -12.48
N ASP A 199 -6.45 -14.60 -12.42
CA ASP A 199 -6.19 -16.02 -12.64
C ASP A 199 -6.81 -16.92 -11.55
N ARG A 200 -6.76 -16.51 -10.27
CA ARG A 200 -7.39 -17.24 -9.14
C ARG A 200 -8.91 -17.36 -9.30
N ARG A 201 -9.52 -16.39 -10.00
CA ARG A 201 -10.97 -16.25 -10.14
C ARG A 201 -11.52 -16.76 -11.47
N ALA A 202 -10.64 -17.13 -12.41
CA ALA A 202 -10.97 -17.76 -13.69
C ALA A 202 -11.32 -19.25 -13.50
#